data_AF-A0A0F0L5Q0-F1
#
_entry.id   AF-A0A0F0L5Q0-F1
#
_cell.length_a   1.000
_cell.length_b   1.000
_cell.length_c   1.000
_cell.angle_alpha   90.00
_cell.angle_beta   90.00
_cell.angle_gamma   90.00
#
_symmetry.space_group_name_H-M   'P 1'
#
loop_
_entity.id
_entity.type
_entity.pdbx_description
1 polymer ?
#
loop_
_entity_poly.entity_id
_entity_poly.type
_entity_poly.pdbx_seq_one_letter_code
_entity_poly.pdbx_strand_id
1 'polypeptide(L)'
;MNVPLRAEDASSTGGQGSTQDGVLMHPDLAANWTLWSGVVSQAALTRLRRLEERFPELTTAVLSTADGLHIASVGALGETGDRLAAMNGSLFAVARAEAEIISRGTEPSLSAVVSVSIGQSQLSLLSFILAPYGQLLLSVSAKGVQVGTVIVQARSAAYELITALGLAGAPG
;
A
#
# COMPACT_ATOMS: atom_id res chain seq x y z
N MET A 1 15.89 -56.10 -28.92
CA MET A 1 15.91 -55.85 -27.46
C MET A 1 15.28 -54.47 -27.28
N ASN A 2 13.97 -54.44 -27.05
CA ASN A 2 13.16 -53.21 -27.02
C ASN A 2 12.88 -52.85 -25.56
N VAL A 3 13.18 -51.60 -25.18
CA VAL A 3 12.77 -51.03 -23.89
C VAL A 3 11.61 -50.06 -24.17
N PRO A 4 10.42 -50.22 -23.55
CA PRO A 4 9.30 -49.31 -23.77
C PRO A 4 9.38 -48.07 -22.87
N LEU A 5 8.82 -46.98 -23.38
CA LEU A 5 8.69 -45.66 -22.77
C LEU A 5 7.90 -45.69 -21.44
N ARG A 6 8.32 -44.81 -20.53
CA ARG A 6 7.75 -44.50 -19.23
C ARG A 6 6.43 -43.72 -19.40
N ALA A 7 5.36 -44.19 -18.75
CA ALA A 7 4.07 -43.54 -18.70
C ALA A 7 4.08 -42.34 -17.73
N GLU A 8 3.66 -41.21 -18.29
CA GLU A 8 2.82 -40.12 -17.79
C GLU A 8 2.87 -39.66 -16.31
N ASP A 9 3.08 -38.34 -16.21
CA ASP A 9 3.00 -37.48 -15.04
C ASP A 9 1.65 -37.56 -14.33
N ALA A 10 1.68 -37.91 -13.05
CA ALA A 10 0.60 -37.60 -12.12
C ALA A 10 0.68 -36.10 -11.77
N SER A 11 -0.31 -35.35 -12.23
CA SER A 11 -0.57 -33.95 -11.93
C SER A 11 -0.59 -33.65 -10.43
N SER A 12 0.37 -32.87 -9.95
CA SER A 12 0.33 -32.18 -8.66
C SER A 12 -0.38 -30.83 -8.80
N THR A 13 -1.72 -30.85 -8.85
CA THR A 13 -2.54 -29.64 -8.70
C THR A 13 -2.87 -29.44 -7.24
N GLY A 14 -2.49 -28.30 -6.66
CA GLY A 14 -3.07 -27.82 -5.40
C GLY A 14 -2.09 -27.10 -4.49
N GLY A 15 -1.95 -25.78 -4.68
CA GLY A 15 -1.24 -24.92 -3.73
C GLY A 15 -0.79 -23.56 -4.27
N GLN A 16 -1.61 -22.87 -5.07
CA GLN A 16 -1.33 -21.49 -5.52
C GLN A 16 -2.41 -20.47 -5.07
N GLY A 17 -3.18 -20.78 -4.03
CA GLY A 17 -4.33 -19.95 -3.62
C GLY A 17 -4.05 -18.83 -2.61
N SER A 18 -2.93 -18.81 -1.87
CA SER A 18 -2.86 -18.00 -0.65
C SER A 18 -2.35 -16.57 -0.81
N THR A 19 -1.72 -16.19 -1.92
CA THR A 19 -1.14 -14.84 -2.09
C THR A 19 -2.08 -13.85 -2.78
N GLN A 20 -2.99 -14.28 -3.66
CA GLN A 20 -3.94 -13.38 -4.32
C GLN A 20 -5.04 -12.88 -3.38
N ASP A 21 -5.50 -13.71 -2.45
CA ASP A 21 -6.62 -13.39 -1.54
C ASP A 21 -6.33 -12.21 -0.60
N GLY A 22 -5.06 -11.93 -0.28
CA GLY A 22 -4.68 -10.82 0.59
C GLY A 22 -4.57 -9.46 -0.11
N VAL A 23 -4.40 -9.44 -1.44
CA VAL A 23 -4.19 -8.19 -2.20
C VAL A 23 -5.50 -7.42 -2.37
N LEU A 24 -6.61 -8.14 -2.49
CA LEU A 24 -7.93 -7.56 -2.70
C LEU A 24 -8.59 -7.20 -1.37
N MET A 25 -9.36 -6.11 -1.40
CA MET A 25 -10.25 -5.76 -0.30
C MET A 25 -11.35 -6.81 -0.16
N HIS A 26 -11.73 -7.13 1.08
CA HIS A 26 -12.80 -8.08 1.34
C HIS A 26 -14.13 -7.63 0.67
N PRO A 27 -14.85 -8.51 -0.05
CA PRO A 27 -16.02 -8.13 -0.84
C PRO A 27 -17.11 -7.37 -0.07
N ASP A 28 -17.42 -7.79 1.17
CA ASP A 28 -18.43 -7.12 2.00
C ASP A 28 -18.01 -5.69 2.39
N LEU A 29 -16.70 -5.47 2.57
CA LEU A 29 -16.16 -4.17 2.90
C LEU A 29 -16.16 -3.25 1.67
N ALA A 30 -15.82 -3.80 0.50
CA ALA A 30 -15.92 -3.11 -0.77
C ALA A 30 -17.38 -2.70 -1.09
N ALA A 31 -18.34 -3.61 -0.88
CA ALA A 31 -19.76 -3.34 -1.11
C ALA A 31 -20.31 -2.23 -0.19
N ASN A 32 -19.72 -2.05 0.99
CA ASN A 32 -20.16 -1.08 2.00
C ASN A 32 -19.08 -0.01 2.28
N TRP A 33 -18.23 0.30 1.31
CA TRP A 33 -17.06 1.14 1.51
C TRP A 33 -17.39 2.52 2.09
N THR A 34 -18.50 3.14 1.68
CA THR A 34 -18.94 4.44 2.21
C THR A 34 -19.13 4.42 3.74
N LEU A 35 -19.56 3.29 4.30
CA LEU A 35 -19.75 3.14 5.75
C LEU A 35 -18.42 2.87 6.45
N TRP A 36 -17.60 1.96 5.90
CA TRP A 36 -16.33 1.57 6.50
C TRP A 36 -15.24 2.64 6.40
N SER A 37 -15.20 3.37 5.29
CA SER A 37 -14.23 4.45 5.04
C SER A 37 -14.26 5.50 6.15
N GLY A 38 -15.42 5.84 6.71
CA GLY A 38 -15.52 6.77 7.83
C GLY A 38 -14.77 6.30 9.08
N VAL A 39 -14.94 5.04 9.47
CA VAL A 39 -14.28 4.45 10.65
C VAL A 39 -12.77 4.34 10.43
N VAL A 40 -12.37 3.82 9.28
CA VAL A 40 -10.96 3.65 8.90
C VAL A 40 -10.26 5.00 8.80
N SER A 41 -10.94 6.00 8.23
CA SER A 41 -10.42 7.36 8.05
C SER A 41 -10.06 8.00 9.38
N GLN A 42 -10.89 7.88 10.42
CA GLN A 42 -10.60 8.47 11.73
C GLN A 42 -9.39 7.82 12.41
N ALA A 43 -9.31 6.49 12.36
CA ALA A 43 -8.17 5.75 12.91
C ALA A 43 -6.87 6.11 12.17
N ALA A 44 -6.92 6.17 10.84
CA ALA A 44 -5.79 6.57 10.00
C ALA A 44 -5.37 8.03 10.24
N LEU A 45 -6.33 8.96 10.24
CA LEU A 45 -6.07 10.39 10.42
C LEU A 45 -5.37 10.68 11.75
N THR A 46 -5.71 9.95 12.81
CA THR A 46 -5.03 10.07 14.10
C THR A 46 -3.53 9.75 13.99
N ARG A 47 -3.15 8.76 13.17
CA ARG A 47 -1.74 8.42 12.94
C ARG A 47 -1.05 9.39 11.99
N LEU A 48 -1.74 9.85 10.96
CA LEU A 48 -1.21 10.86 10.04
C LEU A 48 -0.95 12.21 10.75
N ARG A 49 -1.80 12.61 11.69
CA ARG A 49 -1.57 13.81 12.53
C ARG A 49 -0.35 13.66 13.43
N ARG A 50 -0.12 12.48 14.01
CA ARG A 50 1.12 12.22 14.77
C ARG A 50 2.36 12.30 13.89
N LEU A 51 2.27 11.86 12.64
CA LEU A 51 3.34 12.03 11.65
C LEU A 51 3.61 13.52 11.39
N GLU A 52 2.56 14.31 11.18
CA GLU A 52 2.65 15.77 10.98
C GLU A 52 3.29 16.47 12.19
N GLU A 53 2.92 16.11 13.41
CA GLU A 53 3.48 16.67 14.65
C GLU A 53 4.98 16.36 14.82
N ARG A 54 5.43 15.16 14.43
CA ARG A 54 6.83 14.72 14.61
C ARG A 54 7.73 15.00 13.42
N PHE A 55 7.17 15.40 12.28
CA PHE A 55 7.92 15.65 11.05
C PHE A 55 7.56 17.01 10.46
N PRO A 56 8.17 18.11 10.96
CA PRO A 56 7.80 19.47 10.59
C PRO A 56 7.99 19.81 9.10
N GLU A 57 8.88 19.11 8.40
CA GLU A 57 9.12 19.29 6.96
C GLU A 57 8.09 18.58 6.08
N LEU A 58 7.16 17.81 6.68
CA LEU A 58 6.05 17.16 6.01
C LEU A 58 5.20 18.21 5.26
N THR A 59 4.98 17.97 3.98
CA THR A 59 4.03 18.76 3.19
C THR A 59 2.70 18.06 3.07
N THR A 60 2.69 16.74 2.85
CA THR A 60 1.47 15.95 2.73
C THR A 60 1.73 14.51 3.17
N ALA A 61 0.74 13.88 3.81
CA ALA A 61 0.66 12.43 3.88
C ALA A 61 -0.73 11.97 3.47
N VAL A 62 -0.80 10.92 2.64
CA VAL A 62 -2.05 10.39 2.07
C VAL A 62 -2.04 8.88 2.21
N LEU A 63 -3.07 8.35 2.87
CA LEU A 63 -3.40 6.93 2.88
C LEU A 63 -4.52 6.67 1.88
N SER A 64 -4.32 5.69 1.01
CA SER A 64 -5.31 5.25 0.02
C SER A 64 -5.25 3.73 -0.18
N THR A 65 -6.23 3.19 -0.88
CA THR A 65 -6.13 1.86 -1.47
C THR A 65 -5.22 1.88 -2.71
N ALA A 66 -4.82 0.69 -3.18
CA ALA A 66 -3.99 0.56 -4.38
C ALA A 66 -4.67 0.98 -5.69
N ASP A 67 -6.00 0.91 -5.75
CA ASP A 67 -6.82 1.36 -6.89
C ASP A 67 -7.19 2.86 -6.81
N GLY A 68 -6.70 3.57 -5.78
CA GLY A 68 -6.76 5.03 -5.71
C GLY A 68 -7.94 5.61 -4.92
N LEU A 69 -8.66 4.80 -4.13
CA LEU A 69 -9.67 5.31 -3.20
C LEU A 69 -9.00 5.97 -2.01
N HIS A 70 -9.35 7.24 -1.76
CA HIS A 70 -8.84 7.99 -0.62
C HIS A 70 -9.40 7.46 0.70
N ILE A 71 -8.53 7.38 1.72
CA ILE A 71 -8.91 6.99 3.08
C ILE A 71 -8.73 8.17 4.04
N ALA A 72 -7.53 8.75 4.08
CA ALA A 72 -7.21 9.86 4.97
C ALA A 72 -6.00 10.64 4.47
N SER A 73 -5.95 11.94 4.78
CA SER A 73 -4.78 12.77 4.48
C SER A 73 -4.58 13.91 5.47
N VAL A 74 -3.32 14.35 5.58
CA VAL A 74 -2.88 15.60 6.23
C VAL A 74 -2.08 16.42 5.23
N GLY A 75 -2.09 17.75 5.35
CA GLY A 75 -1.48 18.67 4.38
C GLY A 75 -2.19 18.74 3.00
N ALA A 76 -3.18 17.89 2.74
CA ALA A 76 -4.04 17.91 1.56
C ALA A 76 -5.48 17.59 1.97
N LEU A 77 -6.41 18.53 1.79
CA LEU A 77 -7.80 18.42 2.23
C LEU A 77 -8.77 18.33 1.03
N GLY A 78 -9.91 17.67 1.26
CA GLY A 78 -10.98 17.54 0.27
C GLY A 78 -10.50 16.93 -1.05
N GLU A 79 -10.93 17.51 -2.16
CA GLU A 79 -10.66 17.04 -3.53
C GLU A 79 -9.16 16.87 -3.84
N THR A 80 -8.28 17.61 -3.15
CA THR A 80 -6.83 17.47 -3.36
C THR A 80 -6.33 16.10 -2.84
N GLY A 81 -6.87 15.62 -1.71
CA GLY A 81 -6.56 14.30 -1.18
C GLY A 81 -6.99 13.19 -2.13
N ASP A 82 -8.19 13.29 -2.70
CA ASP A 82 -8.75 12.34 -3.67
C ASP A 82 -7.88 12.24 -4.93
N ARG A 83 -7.50 13.40 -5.50
CA ARG A 83 -6.62 13.45 -6.66
C ARG A 83 -5.25 12.84 -6.40
N LEU A 84 -4.67 13.11 -5.22
CA LEU A 84 -3.39 12.51 -4.82
C LEU A 84 -3.51 11.00 -4.64
N ALA A 85 -4.59 10.50 -4.05
CA ALA A 85 -4.85 9.07 -3.90
C ALA A 85 -4.92 8.36 -5.27
N ALA A 86 -5.68 8.90 -6.20
CA ALA A 86 -5.78 8.36 -7.56
C ALA A 86 -4.43 8.37 -8.30
N MET A 87 -3.66 9.47 -8.17
CA MET A 87 -2.32 9.57 -8.75
C MET A 87 -1.35 8.54 -8.12
N ASN A 88 -1.38 8.38 -6.80
CA ASN A 88 -0.55 7.41 -6.09
C ASN A 88 -0.86 5.97 -6.52
N GLY A 89 -2.15 5.62 -6.69
CA GLY A 89 -2.55 4.32 -7.23
C GLY A 89 -1.97 4.06 -8.62
N SER A 90 -2.02 5.06 -9.51
CA SER A 90 -1.45 4.97 -10.86
C SER A 90 0.08 4.80 -10.83
N LEU A 91 0.78 5.60 -10.02
CA LEU A 91 2.23 5.50 -9.84
C LEU A 91 2.65 4.14 -9.29
N PHE A 92 1.88 3.63 -8.31
CA PHE A 92 2.12 2.32 -7.75
C PHE A 92 1.94 1.20 -8.79
N ALA A 93 0.88 1.26 -9.60
CA ALA A 93 0.61 0.26 -10.62
C ALA A 93 1.75 0.17 -11.65
N VAL A 94 2.25 1.31 -12.13
CA VAL A 94 3.41 1.35 -13.04
C VAL A 94 4.65 0.78 -12.36
N ALA A 95 4.97 1.24 -11.14
CA ALA A 95 6.15 0.78 -10.43
C ALA A 95 6.10 -0.72 -10.09
N ARG A 96 4.90 -1.25 -9.79
CA ARG A 96 4.67 -2.68 -9.56
C ARG A 96 4.92 -3.49 -10.83
N ALA A 97 4.40 -3.04 -11.97
CA ALA A 97 4.63 -3.72 -13.25
C ALA A 97 6.13 -3.74 -13.61
N GLU A 98 6.83 -2.63 -13.41
CA GLU A 98 8.29 -2.57 -13.58
C GLU A 98 9.03 -3.50 -12.62
N ALA A 99 8.63 -3.53 -11.35
CA ALA A 99 9.24 -4.41 -10.36
C ALA A 99 9.09 -5.90 -10.72
N GLU A 100 7.93 -6.30 -11.27
CA GLU A 100 7.66 -7.66 -11.73
C GLU A 100 8.57 -8.07 -12.89
N ILE A 101 8.79 -7.15 -13.83
CA ILE A 101 9.73 -7.35 -14.95
C ILE A 101 11.15 -7.53 -14.43
N ILE A 102 11.60 -6.64 -13.52
CA ILE A 102 12.96 -6.66 -12.96
C ILE A 102 13.20 -7.93 -12.13
N SER A 103 12.20 -8.35 -11.35
CA SER A 103 12.31 -9.52 -10.48
C SER A 103 12.23 -10.86 -11.23
N ARG A 104 11.98 -10.84 -12.55
CA ARG A 104 11.80 -12.02 -13.42
C ARG A 104 10.77 -13.00 -12.84
N GLY A 105 9.70 -12.49 -12.26
CA GLY A 105 8.65 -13.31 -11.65
C GLY A 105 8.98 -13.85 -10.26
N THR A 106 10.12 -13.48 -9.65
CA THR A 106 10.34 -13.71 -8.21
C THR A 106 9.55 -12.65 -7.44
N GLU A 107 8.69 -13.03 -6.50
CA GLU A 107 7.96 -12.05 -5.69
C GLU A 107 8.97 -11.15 -4.95
N PRO A 108 8.91 -9.81 -5.12
CA PRO A 108 9.71 -8.90 -4.31
C PRO A 108 9.36 -9.13 -2.83
N SER A 109 10.32 -9.61 -2.04
CA SER A 109 10.12 -10.00 -0.65
C SER A 109 9.88 -8.83 0.31
N LEU A 110 9.84 -7.59 -0.19
CA LEU A 110 9.78 -6.37 0.60
C LEU A 110 8.82 -5.36 -0.03
N SER A 111 7.93 -4.82 0.81
CA SER A 111 7.13 -3.60 0.62
C SER A 111 7.78 -2.65 -0.39
N ALA A 112 7.19 -2.55 -1.58
CA ALA A 112 7.71 -1.74 -2.65
C ALA A 112 7.65 -0.27 -2.25
N VAL A 113 8.78 0.42 -2.44
CA VAL A 113 8.89 1.86 -2.19
C VAL A 113 9.13 2.55 -3.51
N VAL A 114 8.23 3.43 -3.89
CA VAL A 114 8.41 4.36 -5.00
C VAL A 114 8.85 5.69 -4.41
N SER A 115 9.92 6.27 -4.95
CA SER A 115 10.39 7.58 -4.51
C SER A 115 10.43 8.54 -5.69
N VAL A 116 9.97 9.76 -5.48
CA VAL A 116 9.98 10.83 -6.48
C VAL A 116 10.66 12.06 -5.88
N SER A 117 11.60 12.63 -6.62
CA SER A 117 12.35 13.82 -6.21
C SER A 117 12.17 14.92 -7.25
N ILE A 118 11.62 16.07 -6.85
CA ILE A 118 11.41 17.24 -7.72
C ILE A 118 11.96 18.48 -7.00
N GLY A 119 13.14 18.94 -7.42
CA GLY A 119 13.83 20.04 -6.75
C GLY A 119 14.10 19.71 -5.27
N GLN A 120 13.55 20.51 -4.36
CA GLN A 120 13.65 20.28 -2.91
C GLN A 120 12.53 19.40 -2.35
N SER A 121 11.56 19.00 -3.17
CA SER A 121 10.44 18.16 -2.75
C SER A 121 10.77 16.69 -2.93
N GLN A 122 10.47 15.91 -1.91
CA GLN A 122 10.66 14.46 -1.87
C GLN A 122 9.33 13.81 -1.56
N LEU A 123 9.02 12.73 -2.27
CA LEU A 123 7.86 11.87 -2.02
C LEU A 123 8.34 10.44 -1.88
N SER A 124 7.82 9.73 -0.87
CA SER A 124 7.95 8.29 -0.69
C SER A 124 6.56 7.68 -0.63
N LEU A 125 6.31 6.72 -1.52
CA LEU A 125 5.07 5.95 -1.62
C LEU A 125 5.39 4.50 -1.27
N LEU A 126 4.77 4.01 -0.20
CA LEU A 126 4.92 2.65 0.28
C LEU A 126 3.65 1.87 0.07
N SER A 127 3.79 0.61 -0.31
CA SER A 127 2.68 -0.33 -0.32
C SER A 127 2.78 -1.35 0.81
N PHE A 128 1.65 -1.69 1.40
CA PHE A 128 1.53 -2.77 2.37
C PHE A 128 0.15 -3.42 2.26
N ILE A 129 0.07 -4.69 2.66
CA ILE A 129 -1.17 -5.46 2.65
C ILE A 129 -1.71 -5.51 4.08
N LEU A 130 -3.00 -5.24 4.23
CA LEU A 130 -3.68 -5.32 5.51
C LEU A 130 -5.10 -5.87 5.33
N ALA A 131 -5.35 -7.08 5.82
CA ALA A 131 -6.72 -7.61 5.88
C ALA A 131 -7.56 -6.81 6.90
N PRO A 132 -8.85 -6.53 6.64
CA PRO A 132 -9.64 -6.88 5.45
C PRO A 132 -9.56 -5.84 4.28
N TYR A 133 -8.70 -4.83 4.38
CA TYR A 133 -8.64 -3.69 3.45
C TYR A 133 -7.88 -3.96 2.14
N GLY A 134 -7.14 -5.07 2.07
CA GLY A 134 -6.33 -5.43 0.91
C GLY A 134 -5.04 -4.62 0.83
N GLN A 135 -4.61 -4.29 -0.39
CA GLN A 135 -3.40 -3.51 -0.63
C GLN A 135 -3.65 -2.00 -0.42
N LEU A 136 -2.91 -1.43 0.53
CA LEU A 136 -2.92 -0.02 0.90
C LEU A 136 -1.64 0.68 0.47
N LEU A 137 -1.76 1.98 0.25
CA LEU A 137 -0.69 2.88 -0.15
C LEU A 137 -0.58 4.03 0.83
N LEU A 138 0.61 4.26 1.35
CA LEU A 138 0.95 5.46 2.12
C LEU A 138 1.94 6.31 1.32
N SER A 139 1.50 7.49 0.91
CA SER A 139 2.37 8.52 0.34
C SER A 139 2.72 9.54 1.40
N VAL A 140 4.02 9.84 1.54
CA VAL A 140 4.54 10.88 2.43
C VAL A 140 5.44 11.79 1.61
N SER A 141 5.16 13.08 1.65
CA SER A 141 5.96 14.09 0.97
C SER A 141 6.49 15.12 1.96
N ALA A 142 7.71 15.59 1.70
CA ALA A 142 8.37 16.60 2.52
C ALA A 142 9.26 17.49 1.65
N LYS A 143 9.60 18.68 2.18
CA LYS A 143 10.45 19.65 1.48
C LYS A 143 11.70 19.98 2.29
N GLY A 144 12.85 20.09 1.61
CA GLY A 144 14.10 20.52 2.23
C GLY A 144 14.81 19.42 3.03
N VAL A 145 14.41 18.16 2.85
CA VAL A 145 14.99 16.99 3.51
C VAL A 145 15.47 15.97 2.49
N GLN A 146 16.33 15.05 2.93
CA GLN A 146 16.81 13.96 2.10
C GLN A 146 15.72 12.89 1.91
N VAL A 147 15.70 12.24 0.74
CA VAL A 147 14.75 11.16 0.43
C VAL A 147 14.78 10.03 1.46
N GLY A 148 15.97 9.70 1.99
CA GLY A 148 16.14 8.68 3.03
C GLY A 148 15.37 9.02 4.31
N THR A 149 15.34 10.28 4.72
CA THR A 149 14.54 10.74 5.87
C THR A 149 13.05 10.52 5.63
N VAL A 150 12.56 10.85 4.43
CA VAL A 150 11.15 10.65 4.07
C VAL A 150 10.78 9.17 4.10
N ILE A 151 11.62 8.30 3.52
CA ILE A 151 11.40 6.85 3.54
C ILE A 151 11.32 6.32 4.97
N VAL A 152 12.23 6.75 5.87
CA VAL A 152 12.23 6.31 7.27
C VAL A 152 10.96 6.74 8.00
N GLN A 153 10.57 8.01 7.85
CA GLN A 153 9.35 8.54 8.46
C GLN A 153 8.10 7.82 7.92
N ALA A 154 8.06 7.59 6.62
CA ALA A 154 6.95 6.92 5.96
C ALA A 154 6.85 5.44 6.35
N ARG A 155 7.97 4.71 6.47
CA ARG A 155 7.98 3.33 7.03
C ARG A 155 7.48 3.31 8.47
N SER A 156 7.97 4.22 9.30
CA SER A 156 7.53 4.34 10.70
C SER A 156 6.02 4.59 10.78
N ALA A 157 5.48 5.51 9.99
CA ALA A 157 4.05 5.77 9.94
C ALA A 157 3.23 4.58 9.39
N ALA A 158 3.74 3.86 8.40
CA ALA A 158 3.10 2.65 7.88
C ALA A 158 2.98 1.58 8.97
N TYR A 159 4.00 1.36 9.79
CA TYR A 159 3.91 0.42 10.92
C TYR A 159 2.84 0.84 11.93
N GLU A 160 2.79 2.13 12.30
CA GLU A 160 1.76 2.64 13.20
C GLU A 160 0.34 2.47 12.64
N LEU A 161 0.18 2.67 11.33
CA LEU A 161 -1.09 2.46 10.62
C LEU A 161 -1.49 0.99 10.60
N ILE A 162 -0.57 0.08 10.27
CA ILE A 162 -0.81 -1.37 10.30
C ILE A 162 -1.30 -1.80 11.68
N THR A 163 -0.63 -1.35 12.75
CA THR A 163 -1.05 -1.68 14.12
C THR A 163 -2.43 -1.09 14.45
N ALA A 164 -2.68 0.18 14.12
CA ALA A 164 -3.94 0.83 14.46
C ALA A 164 -5.14 0.26 13.69
N LEU A 165 -4.96 0.04 12.39
CA LEU A 165 -6.01 -0.44 11.50
C LEU A 165 -6.23 -1.96 11.65
N GLY A 166 -5.19 -2.72 11.98
CA GLY A 166 -5.31 -4.14 12.32
C GLY A 166 -6.13 -4.36 13.59
N LEU A 167 -6.04 -3.46 14.57
CA LEU A 167 -6.91 -3.48 15.76
C LEU A 167 -8.34 -3.03 15.45
N ALA A 168 -8.53 -2.13 14.49
CA ALA A 168 -9.86 -1.64 14.08
C ALA A 168 -10.63 -2.62 13.18
N GLY A 169 -9.93 -3.57 12.53
CA GLY A 169 -10.52 -4.56 11.62
C GLY A 169 -10.86 -5.91 12.26
N ALA A 170 -10.66 -6.09 13.58
CA ALA A 170 -11.03 -7.32 14.25
C ALA A 170 -12.56 -7.42 14.40
N PRO A 171 -13.23 -8.49 13.91
CA PRO A 171 -14.63 -8.70 14.21
C PRO A 171 -14.79 -8.91 15.72
N GLY A 172 -15.63 -8.07 16.34
CA GLY A 172 -16.13 -8.31 17.70
C GLY A 172 -17.23 -9.36 17.71
#